data_AF-A0A3P6G691-F1
#
_entry.id   AF-A0A3P6G691-F1
#
_cell.length_a   1.000
_cell.length_b   1.000
_cell.length_c   1.000
_cell.angle_alpha   90.00
_cell.angle_beta   90.00
_cell.angle_gamma   90.00
#
_symmetry.space_group_name_H-M   'P 1'
#
loop_
_entity.id
_entity.type
_entity.pdbx_description
1 polymer ?
#
loop_
_entity_poly.entity_id
_entity_poly.type
_entity_poly.pdbx_seq_one_letter_code
_entity_poly.pdbx_strand_id
1 'polypeptide(L)' 'MGTINITRRESALHSELEALRWAMENMLQHSTCQSFGTDCKDLIAMIKEPHAWPSFAAKLERIETL' A
#
# COMPACT_ATOMS: atom_id res chain seq x y z
N MET A 1 30.56 -21.30 -23.03
CA MET A 1 29.50 -21.58 -22.04
C MET A 1 28.81 -20.25 -21.73
N GLY A 2 27.65 -20.00 -22.32
CA GLY A 2 26.92 -18.74 -22.14
C GLY A 2 26.05 -18.81 -20.90
N THR A 3 26.35 -18.01 -19.88
CA THR A 3 25.47 -17.82 -18.73
C THR A 3 24.27 -17.00 -19.19
N ILE A 4 23.12 -17.65 -19.34
CA ILE A 4 21.86 -16.97 -19.54
C ILE A 4 21.56 -16.26 -18.22
N ASN A 5 21.80 -14.96 -18.17
CA ASN A 5 21.33 -14.10 -17.09
C ASN A 5 19.81 -14.06 -17.20
N ILE A 6 19.16 -15.01 -16.53
CA ILE A 6 17.75 -14.91 -16.21
C ILE A 6 17.69 -13.83 -15.13
N THR A 7 17.64 -12.57 -15.56
CA THR A 7 17.26 -11.47 -14.67
C THR A 7 15.94 -11.89 -14.08
N ARG A 8 15.96 -12.25 -12.80
CA ARG A 8 14.77 -12.61 -12.01
C ARG A 8 13.79 -11.48 -12.25
N ARG A 9 12.79 -11.71 -13.12
CA ARG A 9 11.78 -10.70 -13.43
C ARG A 9 11.14 -10.39 -12.09
N GLU A 10 11.46 -9.23 -11.52
CA GLU A 10 10.74 -8.73 -10.36
C GLU A 10 9.28 -8.76 -10.76
N SER A 11 8.45 -9.41 -9.94
CA SER A 11 7.03 -9.50 -10.25
C SER A 11 6.48 -8.09 -10.37
N ALA A 12 5.48 -7.88 -11.23
CA ALA A 12 4.84 -6.57 -11.35
C ALA A 12 4.42 -6.03 -9.97
N LEU A 13 3.93 -6.92 -9.10
CA LEU A 13 3.60 -6.63 -7.71
C LEU A 13 4.80 -6.09 -6.90
N HIS A 14 6.00 -6.64 -7.10
CA HIS A 14 7.20 -6.15 -6.41
C HIS A 14 7.54 -4.74 -6.88
N SER A 15 7.56 -4.48 -8.19
CA SER A 15 7.82 -3.14 -8.74
C SER A 15 6.76 -2.12 -8.32
N GLU A 16 5.50 -2.51 -8.22
CA GLU A 16 4.42 -1.66 -7.69
C GLU A 16 4.61 -1.32 -6.21
N LEU A 17 5.01 -2.29 -5.39
CA LEU A 17 5.32 -2.06 -3.96
C LEU A 17 6.54 -1.13 -3.78
N GLU A 18 7.59 -1.32 -4.58
CA GLU A 18 8.78 -0.47 -4.56
C GLU A 18 8.44 0.97 -4.98
N ALA A 19 7.63 1.14 -6.03
CA ALA A 19 7.17 2.45 -6.48
C ALA A 19 6.29 3.15 -5.44
N LEU A 20 5.40 2.40 -4.78
CA LEU A 20 4.56 2.92 -3.70
C LEU A 20 5.41 3.36 -2.51
N ARG A 21 6.38 2.55 -2.09
CA ARG A 21 7.31 2.92 -1.01
C ARG A 21 8.07 4.19 -1.36
N TRP A 22 8.62 4.27 -2.57
CA TRP A 22 9.33 5.46 -3.04
C TRP A 22 8.46 6.71 -3.01
N ALA A 23 7.20 6.62 -3.46
CA ALA A 23 6.26 7.74 -3.42
C ALA A 23 5.98 8.21 -1.99
N MET A 24 5.76 7.28 -1.06
CA MET A 24 5.52 7.62 0.36
C MET A 24 6.74 8.26 1.01
N GLU A 25 7.94 7.74 0.76
CA GLU A 25 9.20 8.33 1.23
C GLU A 25 9.43 9.72 0.65
N ASN A 26 9.15 9.91 -0.64
CA ASN A 26 9.30 11.18 -1.32
C ASN A 26 8.31 12.24 -0.78
N MET A 27 7.04 11.86 -0.57
CA MET A 27 6.04 12.72 0.06
C MET A 27 6.46 13.13 1.48
N LEU A 28 7.05 12.21 2.26
CA LEU A 28 7.53 12.51 3.61
C LEU A 28 8.77 13.43 3.62
N GLN A 29 9.63 13.34 2.60
CA GLN A 29 10.78 14.24 2.45
C GLN A 29 10.40 15.65 2.02
N HIS A 30 9.35 15.79 1.20
CA HIS A 30 8.93 17.07 0.64
C HIS A 30 7.75 17.72 1.39
N SER A 31 7.13 17.03 2.34
CA SER A 31 6.05 17.57 3.14
C SER A 31 6.12 17.06 4.58
N THR A 32 5.72 17.90 5.54
CA THR A 32 5.55 17.51 6.95
C THR A 32 4.25 16.71 7.15
N CYS A 33 3.92 15.82 6.21
CA CYS A 33 2.68 15.05 6.22
C CYS A 33 2.76 13.89 7.22
N GLN A 34 2.94 14.25 8.49
CA GLN A 34 2.86 13.33 9.63
C GLN A 34 1.46 12.72 9.74
N SER A 35 0.44 13.45 9.26
CA SER A 35 -0.92 12.95 9.09
C SER A 35 -0.95 11.76 8.13
N PHE A 36 -0.29 11.80 6.97
CA PHE A 36 -0.33 10.69 6.01
C PHE A 36 0.15 9.36 6.60
N GLY A 37 1.25 9.36 7.36
CA GLY A 37 1.72 8.16 8.05
C GLY A 37 0.75 7.65 9.13
N THR A 38 -0.01 8.55 9.76
CA THR A 38 -1.05 8.22 10.74
C THR A 38 -2.29 7.68 10.04
N ASP A 39 -2.75 8.36 9.00
CA ASP A 39 -3.88 7.98 8.15
C ASP A 39 -3.66 6.59 7.52
N CYS A 40 -2.43 6.28 7.07
CA CYS A 40 -2.09 4.94 6.57
C CYS A 40 -2.14 3.86 7.65
N LYS A 41 -1.74 4.16 8.89
CA LYS A 41 -1.86 3.21 10.02
C LYS A 41 -3.32 2.98 10.38
N ASP A 42 -4.12 4.04 10.37
CA ASP A 42 -5.56 3.95 10.63
C ASP A 42 -6.25 3.14 9.55
N LEU A 43 -5.90 3.30 8.26
CA LEU A 43 -6.40 2.46 7.17
C LEU A 43 -6.09 0.97 7.38
N ILE A 44 -4.88 0.62 7.83
CA ILE A 44 -4.53 -0.78 8.14
C ILE A 44 -5.38 -1.30 9.30
N ALA A 45 -5.57 -0.50 10.35
CA ALA A 45 -6.41 -0.87 11.49
C ALA A 45 -7.88 -1.05 11.07
N MET A 46 -8.39 -0.18 10.20
CA MET A 46 -9.75 -0.23 9.66
C MET A 46 -9.99 -1.47 8.79
N ILE A 47 -8.96 -1.98 8.09
CA ILE A 47 -9.04 -3.23 7.33
C ILE A 47 -8.95 -4.46 8.25
N LYS A 48 -8.12 -4.43 9.29
CA LYS A 48 -7.94 -5.54 10.23
C LYS A 48 -9.12 -5.71 11.20
N GLU A 49 -9.69 -4.60 11.64
CA GLU A 49 -10.82 -4.55 12.58
C GLU A 49 -11.96 -3.68 12.03
N PRO A 50 -12.62 -4.11 10.94
CA PRO A 50 -13.67 -3.32 10.30
C PRO A 50 -14.87 -3.08 11.23
N HIS A 51 -15.11 -3.98 12.20
CA HIS A 51 -16.18 -3.81 13.20
C HIS A 51 -15.99 -2.61 14.13
N ALA A 52 -14.75 -2.17 14.38
CA ALA A 52 -14.46 -0.96 15.13
C ALA A 52 -14.78 0.33 14.32
N TRP A 53 -14.98 0.20 13.00
CA TRP A 53 -15.21 1.30 12.07
C TRP A 53 -16.41 1.03 11.14
N PRO A 54 -17.66 1.00 11.67
CA PRO A 54 -18.84 0.55 10.91
C PRO A 54 -19.09 1.33 9.62
N SER A 55 -18.80 2.64 9.62
CA SER A 55 -18.94 3.51 8.44
C SER A 55 -17.96 3.17 7.31
N PHE A 56 -16.80 2.59 7.64
CA PHE A 56 -15.82 2.14 6.66
C PHE A 56 -16.08 0.71 6.21
N ALA A 57 -16.47 -0.19 7.13
CA ALA A 57 -16.85 -1.56 6.81
C ALA A 57 -17.90 -1.62 5.70
N ALA A 58 -18.94 -0.78 5.77
CA ALA A 58 -19.98 -0.70 4.74
C ALA A 58 -19.49 -0.17 3.38
N LYS A 59 -18.37 0.55 3.34
CA LYS A 59 -17.71 0.96 2.09
C LYS A 59 -16.79 -0.14 1.56
N LEU A 60 -16.09 -0.83 2.45
CA LEU A 60 -15.20 -1.94 2.10
C LEU A 60 -16.00 -3.11 1.48
N GLU A 61 -17.14 -3.46 2.08
CA GLU A 61 -18.05 -4.49 1.57
C GLU A 61 -18.51 -4.18 0.13
N ARG A 62 -18.79 -2.91 -0.19
CA ARG A 62 -19.13 -2.45 -1.55
C ARG A 62 -17.98 -2.55 -2.55
N ILE A 63 -16.73 -2.48 -2.08
CA ILE A 63 -15.54 -2.61 -2.95
C ILE A 63 -15.24 -4.09 -3.18
N GLU A 64 -15.39 -4.95 -2.16
CA GLU A 64 -15.20 -6.39 -2.30
C GLU A 64 -16.28 -7.08 -3.15
N THR A 65 -17.46 -6.48 -3.29
CA THR A 65 -18.56 -7.01 -4.11
C THR A 65 -18.54 -6.55 -5.57
N LEU A 66 -17.55 -5.76 -5.99
CA LEU A 66 -17.27 -5.40 -7.39
C LEU A 66 -16.31 -6.40 -8.06
#